data_AF-A0A7T8GXR1-F1
#
_entry.id   AF-A0A7T8GXR1-F1
#
_cell.length_a   1.000
_cell.length_b   1.000
_cell.length_c   1.000
_cell.angle_alpha   90.00
_cell.angle_beta   90.00
_cell.angle_gamma   90.00
#
_symmetry.space_group_name_H-M   'P 1'
#
loop_
_entity.id
_entity.type
_entity.pdbx_description
1 polymer ?
#
loop_
_entity_poly.entity_id
_entity_poly.type
_entity_poly.pdbx_seq_one_letter_code
_entity_poly.pdbx_strand_id
1 'polypeptide(L)'
;MITLLKYYYFENAFAGDSMLEETAWLLDLAFLTDITGKLKNLIRALQGKGKTVADMISALNAFKAQMNIFSAHLQRKKVLHFPSLQMVLKDNVFCV
;
A
#
# COMPACT_ATOMS: atom_id res chain seq x y z
N MET A 1 -8.76 11.26 5.27
CA MET A 1 -7.70 11.09 4.24
C MET A 1 -7.99 9.93 3.28
N ILE A 2 -8.23 8.69 3.76
CA ILE A 2 -8.66 7.58 2.88
C ILE A 2 -9.98 7.88 2.13
N THR A 3 -10.92 8.58 2.77
CA THR A 3 -12.18 9.04 2.14
C THR A 3 -11.93 10.08 1.03
N LEU A 4 -10.92 10.93 1.17
CA LEU A 4 -10.56 11.95 0.17
C LEU A 4 -9.88 11.32 -1.04
N LEU A 5 -9.04 10.30 -0.82
CA LEU A 5 -8.44 9.53 -1.91
C LEU A 5 -9.50 8.72 -2.68
N LYS A 6 -10.49 8.14 -1.99
CA LYS A 6 -11.64 7.49 -2.64
C LYS A 6 -12.47 8.45 -3.49
N TYR A 7 -12.75 9.66 -2.99
CA TYR A 7 -13.52 10.67 -3.71
C TYR A 7 -12.79 11.17 -4.97
N TYR A 8 -11.51 11.54 -4.83
CA TYR A 8 -10.68 12.00 -5.95
C TYR A 8 -10.52 10.93 -7.03
N TYR A 9 -10.36 9.66 -6.66
CA TYR A 9 -10.25 8.57 -7.64
C TYR A 9 -11.58 8.24 -8.33
N PHE A 10 -12.73 8.33 -7.65
CA PHE A 10 -14.02 8.05 -8.28
C PHE A 10 -14.36 9.06 -9.38
N GLU A 11 -13.99 10.34 -9.22
CA GLU A 11 -14.19 11.36 -10.26
C GLU A 11 -13.25 11.22 -11.47
N ASN A 12 -12.09 10.56 -11.32
CA ASN A 12 -11.07 10.47 -12.38
C ASN A 12 -11.01 9.10 -13.09
N ALA A 13 -11.85 8.12 -12.71
CA ALA A 13 -11.72 6.73 -13.15
C ALA A 13 -12.38 6.37 -14.49
N PHE A 14 -12.76 7.33 -15.34
CA PHE A 14 -13.48 7.01 -16.60
C PHE A 14 -12.88 7.71 -17.83
N ALA A 15 -11.57 7.54 -18.05
CA ALA A 15 -10.94 7.97 -19.29
C ALA A 15 -9.74 7.08 -19.65
N GLY A 16 -10.01 5.90 -20.23
CA GLY A 16 -8.96 5.04 -20.78
C GLY A 16 -9.49 3.70 -21.27
N ASP A 17 -9.74 3.59 -22.58
CA ASP A 17 -10.13 2.35 -23.25
C ASP A 17 -8.87 1.50 -23.54
N SER A 18 -8.47 0.68 -22.55
CA SER A 18 -7.81 -0.60 -22.78
C SER A 18 -7.79 -1.41 -21.48
N MET A 19 -8.29 -2.64 -21.52
CA MET A 19 -8.32 -3.58 -20.38
C MET A 19 -6.94 -3.76 -19.70
N LEU A 20 -5.85 -3.54 -20.45
CA LEU A 20 -4.47 -3.58 -19.95
C LEU A 20 -4.11 -2.35 -19.11
N GLU A 21 -4.49 -1.14 -19.53
CA GLU A 21 -4.36 0.05 -18.70
C GLU A 21 -5.26 -0.04 -17.47
N GLU A 22 -6.43 -0.67 -17.62
CA GLU A 22 -7.35 -0.93 -16.51
C GLU A 22 -6.68 -1.78 -15.40
N THR A 23 -6.00 -2.84 -15.82
CA THR A 23 -5.32 -3.75 -14.90
C THR A 23 -4.09 -3.09 -14.25
N ALA A 24 -3.32 -2.31 -15.01
CA ALA A 24 -2.14 -1.62 -14.49
C ALA A 24 -2.50 -0.58 -13.41
N TRP A 25 -3.53 0.23 -13.63
CA TRP A 25 -3.94 1.21 -12.63
C TRP A 25 -4.48 0.56 -11.35
N LEU A 26 -5.21 -0.56 -11.47
CA LEU A 26 -5.73 -1.30 -10.33
C LEU A 26 -4.59 -1.83 -9.45
N LEU A 27 -3.52 -2.34 -10.08
CA LEU A 27 -2.32 -2.80 -9.39
C LEU A 27 -1.61 -1.66 -8.66
N ASP A 28 -1.44 -0.51 -9.31
CA ASP A 28 -0.83 0.68 -8.70
C ASP A 28 -1.67 1.19 -7.53
N LEU A 29 -3.00 1.26 -7.68
CA LEU A 29 -3.90 1.68 -6.60
C LEU A 29 -3.86 0.71 -5.42
N ALA A 30 -3.86 -0.59 -5.70
CA ALA A 30 -3.79 -1.62 -4.66
C ALA A 30 -2.47 -1.52 -3.88
N PHE A 31 -1.35 -1.32 -4.58
CA PHE A 31 -0.05 -1.08 -3.95
C PHE A 31 -0.05 0.19 -3.09
N LEU A 32 -0.56 1.32 -3.59
CA LEU A 32 -0.66 2.57 -2.85
C LEU A 32 -1.56 2.46 -1.61
N THR A 33 -2.66 1.71 -1.73
CA THR A 33 -3.56 1.44 -0.60
C THR A 33 -2.82 0.67 0.50
N ASP A 34 -2.07 -0.36 0.14
CA ASP A 34 -1.27 -1.16 1.07
C ASP A 34 -0.14 -0.38 1.74
N ILE A 35 0.55 0.51 1.00
CA ILE A 35 1.59 1.39 1.56
C ILE A 35 0.99 2.43 2.50
N THR A 36 -0.13 3.03 2.11
CA THR A 36 -0.85 4.01 2.95
C THR A 36 -1.32 3.38 4.26
N GLY A 37 -1.81 2.13 4.22
CA GLY A 37 -2.16 1.36 5.42
C GLY A 37 -0.97 1.19 6.38
N LYS A 38 0.22 0.90 5.84
CA LYS A 38 1.45 0.76 6.63
C LYS A 38 1.92 2.09 7.21
N LEU A 39 1.87 3.18 6.43
CA LEU A 39 2.20 4.53 6.91
C LEU A 39 1.26 4.99 8.02
N LYS A 40 -0.03 4.68 7.93
CA LYS A 40 -0.99 4.95 9.01
C LYS A 40 -0.58 4.26 10.31
N ASN A 41 -0.09 3.01 10.24
CA ASN A 41 0.39 2.29 11.42
C ASN A 41 1.63 2.96 12.02
N LEU A 42 2.57 3.41 11.18
CA LEU A 42 3.72 4.21 11.64
C LEU A 42 3.26 5.52 12.28
N ILE A 43 2.38 6.28 11.63
CA ILE A 43 1.87 7.55 12.16
C ILE A 43 1.20 7.32 13.51
N ARG A 44 0.43 6.25 13.70
CA ARG A 44 -0.11 5.84 15.01
C ARG A 44 0.97 5.41 16.01
N ALA A 45 2.05 4.79 15.54
CA ALA A 45 3.19 4.46 16.37
C ALA A 45 3.99 5.71 16.81
N LEU A 46 3.89 6.82 16.08
CA LEU A 46 4.50 8.10 16.43
C LEU A 46 3.55 9.00 17.23
N GLN A 47 2.24 8.94 16.95
CA GLN A 47 1.21 9.72 17.61
C GLN A 47 0.67 9.00 18.85
N GLY A 48 0.96 9.53 20.03
CA GLY A 48 0.38 9.03 21.28
C GLY A 48 0.92 9.80 22.49
N LYS A 49 0.04 10.06 23.47
CA LYS A 49 0.49 10.58 24.77
C LYS A 49 1.32 9.50 25.47
N GLY A 50 2.43 9.91 26.10
CA GLY A 50 3.33 9.00 26.83
C GLY A 50 4.39 8.28 25.99
N LYS A 51 4.60 8.68 24.72
CA LYS A 51 5.72 8.18 23.92
C LYS A 51 6.94 9.07 24.09
N THR A 52 8.07 8.46 24.44
CA THR A 52 9.36 9.15 24.47
C THR A 52 9.92 9.28 23.05
N VAL A 53 10.89 10.17 22.89
CA VAL A 53 11.65 10.27 21.63
C VAL A 53 12.33 8.94 21.28
N ALA A 54 12.80 8.19 22.28
CA ALA A 54 13.40 6.88 22.09
C ALA A 54 12.40 5.85 21.50
N ASP A 55 11.14 5.88 21.96
CA ASP A 55 10.07 5.03 21.41
C ASP A 55 9.78 5.36 19.96
N MET A 56 9.75 6.66 19.63
CA MET A 56 9.51 7.14 18.26
C MET A 56 10.64 6.73 17.31
N ILE A 57 11.90 6.87 17.75
CA ILE A 57 13.08 6.43 16.99
C ILE A 57 13.02 4.91 16.77
N SER A 58 12.68 4.15 17.81
CA SER A 58 12.56 2.69 17.72
C SER A 58 11.47 2.27 16.72
N ALA A 59 10.31 2.93 16.75
CA ALA A 59 9.23 2.69 15.80
C ALA A 59 9.63 3.01 14.35
N LEU A 60 10.35 4.11 14.14
CA LEU A 60 10.85 4.51 12.82
C LEU A 60 11.89 3.51 12.28
N ASN A 61 12.82 3.08 13.13
CA ASN A 61 13.82 2.08 12.76
C ASN A 61 13.20 0.72 12.43
N ALA A 62 12.22 0.28 13.23
CA ALA A 62 11.46 -0.94 12.94
C ALA A 62 10.72 -0.84 11.61
N PHE A 63 10.06 0.28 11.33
CA PHE A 63 9.39 0.51 10.05
C PHE A 63 10.37 0.50 8.87
N LYS A 64 11.54 1.12 9.00
CA LYS A 64 12.60 1.08 7.97
C LYS A 64 13.05 -0.35 7.70
N ALA A 65 13.26 -1.15 8.74
CA ALA A 65 13.61 -2.57 8.60
C ALA A 65 12.50 -3.36 7.88
N GLN A 66 11.23 -3.11 8.20
CA GLN A 66 10.09 -3.71 7.51
C GLN A 66 10.05 -3.33 6.02
N MET A 67 10.29 -2.06 5.67
CA MET A 67 10.36 -1.64 4.27
C MET A 67 11.46 -2.35 3.49
N ASN A 68 12.63 -2.56 4.09
CA ASN A 68 13.71 -3.31 3.47
C ASN A 68 13.30 -4.78 3.21
N ILE A 69 12.62 -5.42 4.16
CA ILE A 69 12.08 -6.78 3.98
C ILE A 69 11.05 -6.80 2.85
N PHE A 70 10.14 -5.82 2.80
CA PHE A 70 9.12 -5.74 1.76
C PHE A 70 9.75 -5.54 0.38
N SER A 71 10.75 -4.67 0.26
CA SER A 71 11.50 -4.48 -0.98
C SER A 71 12.17 -5.79 -1.45
N ALA A 72 12.87 -6.50 -0.55
CA ALA A 72 13.49 -7.78 -0.87
C ALA A 72 12.47 -8.86 -1.28
N HIS A 73 11.28 -8.85 -0.68
CA HIS A 73 10.20 -9.75 -1.07
C HIS A 73 9.60 -9.40 -2.43
N LEU A 74 9.39 -8.11 -2.73
CA LEU A 74 8.91 -7.64 -4.03
C LEU A 74 9.90 -7.98 -5.16
N GLN A 75 11.20 -7.82 -4.94
CA GLN A 75 12.24 -8.26 -5.89
C GLN A 75 12.16 -9.76 -6.21
N ARG A 76 11.68 -10.57 -5.25
CA ARG A 76 11.42 -12.00 -5.41
C ARG A 76 10.00 -12.30 -5.90
N LYS A 77 9.27 -11.30 -6.39
CA LYS A 77 7.85 -11.37 -6.82
C LYS A 77 6.89 -11.87 -5.74
N LYS A 78 7.24 -11.71 -4.45
CA LYS A 78 6.40 -12.10 -3.32
C LYS A 78 5.63 -10.91 -2.78
N VAL A 79 4.32 -10.91 -2.99
CA VAL A 79 3.39 -9.84 -2.57
C VAL A 79 2.67 -10.13 -1.24
N LEU A 80 3.16 -11.07 -0.44
CA LEU A 80 2.47 -11.54 0.79
C LEU A 80 2.14 -10.44 1.81
N HIS A 81 2.87 -9.33 1.79
CA HIS A 81 2.69 -8.19 2.70
C HIS A 81 1.73 -7.13 2.15
N PHE A 82 1.17 -7.36 0.97
CA PHE A 82 0.33 -6.44 0.20
C PHE A 82 -1.02 -7.13 -0.08
N PRO A 83 -1.95 -7.15 0.90
CA PRO A 83 -3.22 -7.86 0.77
C PRO A 83 -4.11 -7.28 -0.35
N SER A 84 -4.16 -5.96 -0.52
CA SER A 84 -4.91 -5.36 -1.65
C SER A 84 -4.29 -5.77 -2.98
N LEU A 85 -2.96 -5.75 -3.08
CA LEU A 85 -2.25 -6.16 -4.30
C LEU A 85 -2.46 -7.65 -4.60
N GLN A 86 -2.47 -8.52 -3.58
CA GLN A 86 -2.79 -9.93 -3.73
C GLN A 86 -4.19 -10.19 -4.24
N MET A 87 -5.17 -9.40 -3.79
CA MET A 87 -6.55 -9.52 -4.23
C MET A 87 -6.66 -9.23 -5.72
N VAL A 88 -6.16 -8.06 -6.15
CA VAL A 88 -6.15 -7.67 -7.56
C VAL A 88 -5.38 -8.68 -8.42
N LEU A 89 -4.24 -9.19 -7.97
CA LEU A 89 -3.49 -10.21 -8.72
C LEU A 89 -4.24 -11.54 -8.84
N LYS A 90 -4.98 -11.97 -7.82
CA LYS A 90 -5.78 -13.22 -7.89
C LYS A 90 -6.98 -13.06 -8.82
N ASP A 91 -7.63 -11.90 -8.79
CA ASP A 91 -8.81 -11.62 -9.61
C ASP A 91 -8.44 -11.52 -11.11
N ASN A 92 -7.22 -11.06 -11.43
CA ASN A 92 -6.71 -10.98 -12.81
C ASN A 92 -6.16 -12.31 -13.36
N VAL A 93 -6.04 -13.38 -12.55
CA VAL A 93 -5.55 -14.70 -13.00
C VAL A 93 -6.62 -15.52 -13.72
N PHE A 94 -7.89 -15.08 -13.73
CA PHE A 94 -8.97 -15.75 -14.48
C PHE A 94 -9.12 -15.28 -15.95
N CYS A 95 -8.23 -14.41 -16.45
CA CYS A 95 -8.28 -13.88 -17.82
C CYS A 95 -7.06 -14.24 -18.69
N VAL A 96 -6.37 -15.36 -18.41
CA VAL A 96 -5.38 -15.96 -19.33
C VAL A 96 -5.70 -17.42 -19.56
#